data_AF-A0A7X9P6G9-F1
#
_entry.id   AF-A0A7X9P6G9-F1
#
_cell.length_a   1.000
_cell.length_b   1.000
_cell.length_c   1.000
_cell.angle_alpha   90.00
_cell.angle_beta   90.00
_cell.angle_gamma   90.00
#
_symmetry.space_group_name_H-M   'P 1'
#
loop_
_entity.id
_entity.type
_entity.pdbx_description
1 polymer ?
#
loop_
_entity_poly.entity_id
_entity_poly.type
_entity_poly.pdbx_seq_one_letter_code
_entity_poly.pdbx_strand_id
1 'polypeptide(L)'
;MTPSFEQGPIRPPSEAHSLLVRVTRNCPWNRCAFCPVYKGQRPSNRETAEILADIDAMAAAAEALRRHARPDADLDDPFVGCRAALRRGEVPPEAAQVALFLAGGGRSVFLQDADPMSVPPAKLAAVVRRVHERFPGLERVTTYARAATLARRSLDGLREVRAAGLTRVHVGLESGADAVLERIDKGCTAEQAIAAGRKTLEAGFELCFYVMPGLGGRDLAEDHARGTARVVRETAAAAAPERPLFVRLRTTAVSRGTPLDDARLAGRFELLDDVEIAREIRAFLEALGDARLQLVSDHSLNLLPELEGAWPADRDRLLGVLDEFLGLPDDERAAFALGRRLGLYWTLADRHDRRRRLAVEGTIAGHGDPGPAEILRAAAELRARCV
;
A
#
# COMPACT_ATOMS: atom_id res chain seq x y z
N MET A 1 -26.25 -9.85 22.35
CA MET A 1 -25.88 -8.92 21.28
C MET A 1 -24.36 -8.93 21.18
N THR A 2 -23.81 -9.00 19.97
CA THR A 2 -22.36 -8.95 19.76
C THR A 2 -21.83 -7.55 20.11
N PRO A 3 -20.79 -7.40 20.95
CA PRO A 3 -20.23 -6.09 21.25
C PRO A 3 -19.65 -5.40 20.00
N SER A 4 -19.68 -4.07 19.96
CA SER A 4 -18.97 -3.29 18.93
C SER A 4 -17.47 -3.26 19.22
N PHE A 5 -16.67 -2.88 18.21
CA PHE A 5 -15.22 -2.81 18.25
C PHE A 5 -14.71 -1.70 17.32
N GLU A 6 -13.50 -1.21 17.58
CA GLU A 6 -12.96 -0.07 16.86
C GLU A 6 -12.20 -0.49 15.59
N GLN A 7 -12.49 0.18 14.45
CA GLN A 7 -11.80 -0.03 13.18
C GLN A 7 -11.08 1.24 12.72
N GLY A 8 -9.85 1.09 12.19
CA GLY A 8 -9.07 2.18 11.61
C GLY A 8 -9.43 2.43 10.13
N PRO A 9 -9.16 3.64 9.59
CA PRO A 9 -9.57 4.04 8.24
C PRO A 9 -8.74 3.42 7.12
N ILE A 10 -7.54 2.90 7.40
CA ILE A 10 -6.58 2.53 6.36
C ILE A 10 -6.08 1.08 6.49
N ARG A 11 -5.93 0.43 5.32
CA ARG A 11 -5.26 -0.86 5.11
C ARG A 11 -4.71 -0.90 3.68
N PRO A 12 -3.69 -1.71 3.38
CA PRO A 12 -3.22 -1.83 2.00
C PRO A 12 -4.14 -2.76 1.20
N PRO A 13 -4.18 -2.65 -0.15
CA PRO A 13 -5.02 -3.50 -1.01
C PRO A 13 -4.83 -5.01 -0.76
N SER A 14 -3.59 -5.45 -0.52
CA SER A 14 -3.28 -6.86 -0.21
C SER A 14 -3.89 -7.40 1.09
N GLU A 15 -4.48 -6.54 1.92
CA GLU A 15 -5.12 -6.87 3.20
C GLU A 15 -6.64 -6.64 3.12
N ALA A 16 -7.22 -6.55 1.92
CA ALA A 16 -8.64 -6.29 1.68
C ALA A 16 -9.59 -7.28 2.40
N HIS A 17 -9.13 -8.51 2.60
CA HIS A 17 -9.86 -9.60 3.26
C HIS A 17 -9.26 -9.99 4.62
N SER A 18 -8.39 -9.16 5.20
CA SER A 18 -7.86 -9.42 6.53
C SER A 18 -8.81 -8.92 7.61
N LEU A 19 -8.88 -9.62 8.74
CA LEU A 19 -9.51 -9.07 9.94
C LEU A 19 -8.70 -7.85 10.40
N LEU A 20 -9.37 -6.75 10.68
CA LEU A 20 -8.75 -5.47 10.92
C LEU A 20 -8.77 -5.15 12.42
N VAL A 21 -7.60 -5.22 13.06
CA VAL A 21 -7.44 -5.00 14.50
C VAL A 21 -6.73 -3.67 14.73
N ARG A 22 -7.45 -2.67 15.22
CA ARG A 22 -6.87 -1.34 15.47
C ARG A 22 -6.04 -1.35 16.76
N VAL A 23 -4.71 -1.22 16.68
CA VAL A 23 -3.82 -1.29 17.86
C VAL A 23 -3.48 0.09 18.41
N THR A 24 -3.26 1.04 17.51
CA THR A 24 -3.00 2.46 17.80
C THR A 24 -4.07 3.30 17.16
N ARG A 25 -4.24 4.55 17.59
CA ARG A 25 -5.04 5.54 16.89
C ARG A 25 -4.12 6.51 16.17
N ASN A 26 -4.29 6.60 14.86
CA ASN A 26 -3.68 7.61 13.99
C ASN A 26 -2.14 7.51 13.89
N CYS A 27 -1.51 8.48 13.21
CA CYS A 27 -0.07 8.51 13.00
C CYS A 27 0.65 9.35 14.07
N PRO A 28 1.64 8.79 14.80
CA PRO A 28 2.40 9.56 15.80
C PRO A 28 3.26 10.66 15.18
N TRP A 29 3.54 10.57 13.88
CA TRP A 29 4.30 11.57 13.14
C TRP A 29 3.43 12.63 12.50
N ASN A 30 2.38 12.22 11.77
CA ASN A 30 1.36 13.04 11.12
C ASN A 30 1.82 14.27 10.30
N ARG A 31 3.12 14.38 10.00
CA ARG A 31 3.70 15.57 9.35
C ARG A 31 3.97 15.40 7.87
N CYS A 32 4.00 14.16 7.35
CA CYS A 32 4.25 13.89 5.93
C CYS A 32 3.42 14.82 5.02
N ALA A 33 4.08 15.51 4.09
CA ALA A 33 3.46 16.55 3.26
C ALA A 33 2.40 15.99 2.31
N PHE A 34 2.53 14.74 1.88
CA PHE A 34 1.62 14.10 0.92
C PHE A 34 0.42 13.39 1.55
N CYS A 35 0.49 13.04 2.84
CA CYS A 35 -0.46 12.10 3.45
C CYS A 35 -1.65 12.84 4.09
N PRO A 36 -2.90 12.66 3.61
CA PRO A 36 -4.07 13.35 4.17
C PRO A 36 -4.68 12.65 5.40
N VAL A 37 -4.43 11.33 5.55
CA VAL A 37 -5.26 10.39 6.33
C VAL A 37 -5.59 10.82 7.75
N TYR A 38 -4.62 11.39 8.47
CA TYR A 38 -4.78 11.74 9.88
C TYR A 38 -4.58 13.23 10.17
N LYS A 39 -4.54 14.10 9.16
CA LYS A 39 -4.32 15.54 9.36
C LYS A 39 -5.39 16.11 10.30
N GLY A 40 -4.96 16.90 11.28
CA GLY A 40 -5.82 17.43 12.34
C GLY A 40 -6.21 16.44 13.45
N GLN A 41 -5.89 15.14 13.33
CA GLN A 41 -6.20 14.14 14.35
C GLN A 41 -5.02 13.90 15.29
N ARG A 42 -5.30 13.65 16.57
CA ARG A 42 -4.29 13.36 17.59
C ARG A 42 -3.96 11.87 17.63
N PRO A 43 -2.67 11.49 17.67
CA PRO A 43 -2.29 10.10 17.89
C PRO A 43 -2.54 9.67 19.34
N SER A 44 -2.90 8.41 19.55
CA SER A 44 -2.94 7.82 20.90
C SER A 44 -2.70 6.31 20.86
N ASN A 45 -2.19 5.78 21.97
CA ASN A 45 -2.11 4.34 22.19
C ASN A 45 -3.43 3.88 22.82
N ARG A 46 -4.00 2.77 22.33
CA ARG A 46 -5.17 2.13 22.95
C ARG A 46 -4.75 1.31 24.15
N GLU A 47 -5.60 1.08 25.14
CA GLU A 47 -5.25 0.19 26.26
C GLU A 47 -5.22 -1.28 25.80
N THR A 48 -4.32 -2.09 26.37
CA THR A 48 -4.22 -3.50 25.99
C THR A 48 -5.55 -4.23 26.20
N ALA A 49 -6.22 -3.99 27.32
CA ALA A 49 -7.51 -4.61 27.63
C ALA A 49 -8.60 -4.28 26.61
N GLU A 50 -8.63 -3.04 26.10
CA GLU A 50 -9.56 -2.62 25.05
C GLU A 50 -9.32 -3.38 23.74
N ILE A 51 -8.05 -3.53 23.33
CA ILE A 51 -7.71 -4.23 22.09
C ILE A 51 -8.08 -5.72 22.20
N LEU A 52 -7.81 -6.35 23.35
CA LEU A 52 -8.16 -7.75 23.57
C LEU A 52 -9.68 -7.96 23.59
N ALA A 53 -10.44 -7.03 24.17
CA ALA A 53 -11.90 -7.05 24.15
C ALA A 53 -12.46 -6.90 22.73
N ASP A 54 -11.87 -6.03 21.90
CA ASP A 54 -12.23 -5.90 20.48
C ASP A 54 -12.02 -7.21 19.72
N ILE A 55 -10.88 -7.90 19.93
CA ILE A 55 -10.62 -9.20 19.29
C ILE A 55 -11.65 -10.25 19.71
N ASP A 56 -12.02 -10.26 20.99
CA ASP A 56 -13.06 -11.16 21.51
C ASP A 56 -14.44 -10.84 20.89
N ALA A 57 -14.76 -9.55 20.71
CA ALA A 57 -15.97 -9.09 20.05
C ALA A 57 -16.01 -9.45 18.56
N MET A 58 -14.88 -9.32 17.86
CA MET A 58 -14.73 -9.77 16.46
C MET A 58 -14.93 -11.28 16.33
N ALA A 59 -14.43 -12.08 17.27
CA ALA A 59 -14.64 -13.53 17.29
C ALA A 59 -16.12 -13.89 17.47
N ALA A 60 -16.82 -13.22 18.40
CA ALA A 60 -18.26 -13.37 18.59
C ALA A 60 -19.07 -12.95 17.34
N ALA A 61 -18.65 -11.87 16.66
CA ALA A 61 -19.22 -11.46 15.39
C ALA A 61 -19.03 -12.55 14.31
N ALA A 62 -17.83 -13.13 14.23
CA ALA A 62 -17.53 -14.18 13.27
C ALA A 62 -18.40 -15.43 13.50
N GLU A 63 -18.59 -15.85 14.75
CA GLU A 63 -19.49 -16.96 15.10
C GLU A 63 -20.94 -16.66 14.70
N ALA A 64 -21.43 -15.46 15.01
CA ALA A 64 -22.77 -15.05 14.64
C ALA A 64 -22.99 -15.05 13.12
N LEU A 65 -22.01 -14.57 12.35
CA LEU A 65 -22.04 -14.45 10.90
C LEU A 65 -21.83 -15.78 10.17
N ARG A 66 -21.05 -16.72 10.73
CA ARG A 66 -20.83 -18.05 10.12
C ARG A 66 -22.12 -18.82 9.89
N ARG A 67 -23.15 -18.62 10.73
CA ARG A 67 -24.48 -19.22 10.56
C ARG A 67 -25.20 -18.75 9.30
N HIS A 68 -24.80 -17.59 8.77
CA HIS A 68 -25.34 -16.97 7.56
C HIS A 68 -24.38 -17.08 6.36
N ALA A 69 -23.12 -17.46 6.59
CA ALA A 69 -22.16 -17.73 5.53
C ALA A 69 -22.56 -19.02 4.79
N ARG A 70 -22.83 -18.90 3.50
CA ARG A 70 -23.16 -20.03 2.61
C ARG A 70 -22.01 -20.16 1.61
N PRO A 71 -21.04 -21.07 1.84
CA PRO A 71 -19.90 -21.24 0.93
C PRO A 71 -20.33 -21.62 -0.49
N ASP A 72 -21.50 -22.24 -0.63
CA ASP A 72 -22.05 -22.75 -1.89
C ASP A 72 -23.09 -21.82 -2.54
N ALA A 73 -23.36 -20.63 -1.97
CA ALA A 73 -24.28 -19.68 -2.56
C ALA A 73 -23.51 -18.70 -3.46
N ASP A 74 -23.99 -18.58 -4.71
CA ASP A 74 -23.64 -17.63 -5.77
C ASP A 74 -22.28 -16.92 -5.66
N LEU A 75 -21.35 -17.26 -6.57
CA LEU A 75 -19.99 -16.70 -6.63
C LEU A 75 -19.97 -15.17 -6.79
N ASP A 76 -21.08 -14.57 -7.22
CA ASP A 76 -21.21 -13.13 -7.48
C ASP A 76 -21.50 -12.28 -6.23
N ASP A 77 -22.00 -12.86 -5.11
CA ASP A 77 -22.14 -12.15 -3.83
C ASP A 77 -22.01 -13.10 -2.62
N PRO A 78 -20.78 -13.43 -2.19
CA PRO A 78 -20.55 -14.31 -1.03
C PRO A 78 -21.03 -13.68 0.30
N PHE A 79 -21.55 -12.46 0.26
CA PHE A 79 -21.93 -11.65 1.42
C PHE A 79 -23.44 -11.55 1.64
N VAL A 80 -24.31 -12.05 0.75
CA VAL A 80 -25.77 -11.84 0.84
C VAL A 80 -26.33 -12.18 2.23
N GLY A 81 -25.95 -13.34 2.77
CA GLY A 81 -26.40 -13.80 4.09
C GLY A 81 -25.89 -12.90 5.23
N CYS A 82 -24.63 -12.49 5.18
CA CYS A 82 -24.03 -11.61 6.18
C CYS A 82 -24.60 -10.18 6.11
N ARG A 83 -24.87 -9.64 4.90
CA ARG A 83 -25.51 -8.33 4.71
C ARG A 83 -26.90 -8.31 5.35
N ALA A 84 -27.64 -9.40 5.26
CA ALA A 84 -28.96 -9.49 5.88
C ALA A 84 -28.87 -9.45 7.42
N ALA A 85 -27.91 -10.14 8.03
CA ALA A 85 -27.67 -10.09 9.47
C ALA A 85 -27.25 -8.68 9.96
N LEU A 86 -26.39 -7.99 9.21
CA LEU A 86 -26.01 -6.59 9.45
C LEU A 86 -27.22 -5.66 9.38
N ARG A 87 -28.06 -5.77 8.33
CA ARG A 87 -29.27 -4.95 8.16
C ARG A 87 -30.30 -5.17 9.27
N ARG A 88 -30.40 -6.39 9.81
CA ARG A 88 -31.29 -6.73 10.93
C ARG A 88 -30.73 -6.34 12.29
N GLY A 89 -29.49 -5.84 12.37
CA GLY A 89 -28.84 -5.45 13.62
C GLY A 89 -28.48 -6.63 14.52
N GLU A 90 -28.31 -7.85 13.96
CA GLU A 90 -27.88 -9.02 14.74
C GLU A 90 -26.42 -8.90 15.21
N VAL A 91 -25.63 -8.15 14.46
CA VAL A 91 -24.22 -7.81 14.72
C VAL A 91 -24.02 -6.31 14.52
N PRO A 92 -23.02 -5.69 15.15
CA PRO A 92 -22.76 -4.26 15.00
C PRO A 92 -22.31 -3.91 13.56
N PRO A 93 -22.47 -2.65 13.11
CA PRO A 93 -22.11 -2.25 11.75
C PRO A 93 -20.64 -2.54 11.38
N GLU A 94 -19.72 -2.46 12.34
CA GLU A 94 -18.31 -2.73 12.12
C GLU A 94 -18.05 -4.21 11.77
N ALA A 95 -18.99 -5.12 12.04
CA ALA A 95 -18.91 -6.52 11.64
C ALA A 95 -18.94 -6.74 10.11
N ALA A 96 -19.17 -5.69 9.31
CA ALA A 96 -18.94 -5.73 7.87
C ALA A 96 -17.51 -6.18 7.51
N GLN A 97 -16.49 -5.77 8.27
CA GLN A 97 -15.12 -6.22 8.04
C GLN A 97 -14.91 -7.70 8.38
N VAL A 98 -15.64 -8.21 9.38
CA VAL A 98 -15.61 -9.62 9.77
C VAL A 98 -16.25 -10.49 8.68
N ALA A 99 -17.34 -10.01 8.06
CA ALA A 99 -17.93 -10.66 6.90
C ALA A 99 -16.96 -10.73 5.70
N LEU A 100 -16.24 -9.64 5.41
CA LEU A 100 -15.19 -9.59 4.38
C LEU A 100 -14.05 -10.58 4.68
N PHE A 101 -13.64 -10.67 5.94
CA PHE A 101 -12.64 -11.60 6.43
C PHE A 101 -13.06 -13.07 6.25
N LEU A 102 -14.30 -13.41 6.63
CA LEU A 102 -14.82 -14.77 6.46
C LEU A 102 -14.94 -15.18 4.99
N ALA A 103 -15.38 -14.28 4.10
CA ALA A 103 -15.46 -14.57 2.67
C ALA A 103 -14.07 -14.76 2.02
N GLY A 104 -13.04 -14.09 2.56
CA GLY A 104 -11.64 -14.34 2.20
C GLY A 104 -11.05 -15.61 2.81
N GLY A 105 -11.87 -16.47 3.41
CA GLY A 105 -11.46 -17.74 4.01
C GLY A 105 -10.95 -17.63 5.44
N GLY A 106 -10.97 -16.45 6.06
CA GLY A 106 -10.60 -16.27 7.47
C GLY A 106 -9.13 -16.50 7.79
N ARG A 107 -8.22 -16.17 6.85
CA ARG A 107 -6.80 -16.60 6.89
C ARG A 107 -5.81 -15.55 7.36
N SER A 108 -6.16 -14.27 7.36
CA SER A 108 -5.21 -13.20 7.70
C SER A 108 -5.79 -12.12 8.60
N VAL A 109 -4.94 -11.55 9.44
CA VAL A 109 -5.24 -10.37 10.28
C VAL A 109 -4.25 -9.27 9.97
N PHE A 110 -4.75 -8.05 9.88
CA PHE A 110 -3.97 -6.84 9.74
C PHE A 110 -4.11 -5.95 10.97
N LEU A 111 -2.98 -5.73 11.65
CA LEU A 111 -2.91 -4.76 12.74
C LEU A 111 -2.89 -3.35 12.13
N GLN A 112 -4.01 -2.65 12.33
CA GLN A 112 -4.37 -1.41 11.66
C GLN A 112 -3.82 -0.15 12.33
N ASP A 113 -3.96 0.94 11.58
CA ASP A 113 -3.42 2.28 11.79
C ASP A 113 -1.93 2.42 11.49
N ALA A 114 -1.40 3.64 11.63
CA ALA A 114 -0.16 4.05 11.00
C ALA A 114 1.10 3.36 11.54
N ASP A 115 1.14 3.01 12.83
CA ASP A 115 2.35 2.49 13.46
C ASP A 115 2.08 1.61 14.71
N PRO A 116 1.36 0.47 14.60
CA PRO A 116 1.22 -0.48 15.71
C PRO A 116 2.55 -0.92 16.33
N MET A 117 3.60 -0.96 15.53
CA MET A 117 4.98 -1.18 15.98
C MET A 117 5.54 -0.05 16.84
N SER A 118 4.75 0.92 17.32
CA SER A 118 5.17 1.94 18.29
C SER A 118 4.89 1.55 19.76
N VAL A 119 4.03 0.56 20.02
CA VAL A 119 3.67 0.13 21.40
C VAL A 119 4.66 -0.89 21.99
N PRO A 120 4.78 -1.07 23.32
CA PRO A 120 5.75 -2.03 23.89
C PRO A 120 5.68 -3.43 23.26
N PRO A 121 6.82 -4.10 22.98
CA PRO A 121 6.85 -5.45 22.38
C PRO A 121 5.91 -6.44 23.05
N ALA A 122 5.94 -6.52 24.38
CA ALA A 122 5.07 -7.42 25.16
C ALA A 122 3.58 -7.17 24.93
N LYS A 123 3.18 -5.91 24.78
CA LYS A 123 1.79 -5.55 24.46
C LYS A 123 1.40 -6.04 23.07
N LEU A 124 2.24 -5.80 22.07
CA LEU A 124 1.96 -6.25 20.70
C LEU A 124 1.96 -7.78 20.61
N ALA A 125 2.87 -8.45 21.31
CA ALA A 125 2.90 -9.91 21.44
C ALA A 125 1.61 -10.45 22.07
N ALA A 126 1.08 -9.81 23.11
CA ALA A 126 -0.20 -10.20 23.71
C ALA A 126 -1.38 -10.07 22.73
N VAL A 127 -1.43 -8.99 21.95
CA VAL A 127 -2.43 -8.79 20.89
C VAL A 127 -2.35 -9.90 19.84
N VAL A 128 -1.14 -10.21 19.34
CA VAL A 128 -0.92 -11.23 18.32
C VAL A 128 -1.28 -12.64 18.84
N ARG A 129 -0.91 -12.98 20.08
CA ARG A 129 -1.30 -14.25 20.69
C ARG A 129 -2.81 -14.38 20.80
N ARG A 130 -3.50 -13.32 21.24
CA ARG A 130 -4.96 -13.32 21.34
C ARG A 130 -5.65 -13.50 20.00
N VAL A 131 -5.11 -12.90 18.95
CA VAL A 131 -5.59 -13.10 17.58
C VAL A 131 -5.48 -14.58 17.18
N HIS A 132 -4.34 -15.23 17.41
CA HIS A 132 -4.16 -16.66 17.14
C HIS A 132 -5.05 -17.56 18.01
N GLU A 133 -5.26 -17.20 19.28
CA GLU A 133 -6.18 -17.92 20.19
C GLU A 133 -7.62 -17.90 19.67
N ARG A 134 -8.09 -16.75 19.16
CA ARG A 134 -9.48 -16.60 18.67
C ARG A 134 -9.68 -17.09 17.25
N PHE A 135 -8.63 -17.11 16.44
CA PHE A 135 -8.66 -17.51 15.05
C PHE A 135 -7.52 -18.50 14.77
N PRO A 136 -7.66 -19.78 15.18
CA PRO A 136 -6.58 -20.76 15.09
C PRO A 136 -6.20 -21.17 13.65
N GLY A 137 -7.03 -20.84 12.66
CA GLY A 137 -6.78 -21.10 11.23
C GLY A 137 -6.01 -19.99 10.50
N LEU A 138 -5.45 -19.01 11.21
CA LEU A 138 -4.71 -17.92 10.60
C LEU A 138 -3.38 -18.38 10.01
N GLU A 139 -3.11 -17.95 8.79
CA GLU A 139 -1.84 -18.14 8.09
C GLU A 139 -0.90 -16.95 8.34
N ARG A 140 -1.44 -15.73 8.47
CA ARG A 140 -0.63 -14.50 8.58
C ARG A 140 -1.25 -13.47 9.52
N VAL A 141 -0.39 -12.82 10.30
CA VAL A 141 -0.71 -11.58 11.02
C VAL A 141 0.27 -10.52 10.57
N THR A 142 -0.20 -9.43 10.00
CA THR A 142 0.64 -8.40 9.36
C THR A 142 0.35 -7.03 9.97
N THR A 143 1.23 -6.05 9.78
CA THR A 143 1.07 -4.72 10.38
C THR A 143 1.70 -3.62 9.53
N TYR A 144 1.22 -2.39 9.66
CA TYR A 144 2.02 -1.21 9.31
C TYR A 144 3.12 -0.94 10.34
N ALA A 145 4.16 -0.24 9.90
CA ALA A 145 5.17 0.36 10.78
C ALA A 145 5.85 1.56 10.11
N ARG A 146 6.40 2.45 10.92
CA ARG A 146 7.33 3.50 10.47
C ARG A 146 8.78 3.02 10.52
N ALA A 147 9.57 3.36 9.50
CA ALA A 147 11.00 3.12 9.49
C ALA A 147 11.69 3.71 10.74
N ALA A 148 11.37 4.96 11.11
CA ALA A 148 11.90 5.60 12.32
C ALA A 148 11.61 4.82 13.62
N THR A 149 10.44 4.19 13.69
CA THR A 149 10.03 3.42 14.87
C THR A 149 10.78 2.10 14.93
N LEU A 150 10.88 1.39 13.81
CA LEU A 150 11.69 0.18 13.71
C LEU A 150 13.18 0.46 13.97
N ALA A 151 13.72 1.59 13.49
CA ALA A 151 15.10 2.01 13.72
C ALA A 151 15.43 2.12 15.22
N ARG A 152 14.49 2.57 16.06
CA ARG A 152 14.68 2.69 17.53
C ARG A 152 14.42 1.40 18.31
N ARG A 153 13.72 0.41 17.74
CA ARG A 153 13.45 -0.85 18.46
C ARG A 153 14.71 -1.68 18.67
N SER A 154 14.80 -2.37 19.80
CA SER A 154 15.78 -3.44 19.96
C SER A 154 15.44 -4.63 19.07
N LEU A 155 16.47 -5.37 18.66
CA LEU A 155 16.32 -6.60 17.90
C LEU A 155 15.55 -7.66 18.71
N ASP A 156 15.80 -7.77 20.02
CA ASP A 156 15.09 -8.71 20.89
C ASP A 156 13.60 -8.38 21.00
N GLY A 157 13.23 -7.10 21.07
CA GLY A 157 11.82 -6.70 21.06
C GLY A 157 11.13 -7.01 19.73
N LEU A 158 11.87 -6.98 18.61
CA LEU A 158 11.35 -7.42 17.31
C LEU A 158 11.19 -8.95 17.25
N ARG A 159 12.18 -9.70 17.77
CA ARG A 159 12.12 -11.16 17.87
C ARG A 159 10.99 -11.63 18.78
N GLU A 160 10.70 -10.93 19.87
CA GLU A 160 9.57 -11.24 20.76
C GLU A 160 8.24 -11.17 20.01
N VAL A 161 8.01 -10.10 19.26
CA VAL A 161 6.78 -9.92 18.46
C VAL A 161 6.71 -10.93 17.33
N ARG A 162 7.85 -11.25 16.68
CA ARG A 162 7.92 -12.31 15.67
C ARG A 162 7.53 -13.66 16.26
N ALA A 163 8.10 -14.02 17.41
CA ALA A 163 7.83 -15.28 18.10
C ALA A 163 6.36 -15.41 18.57
N ALA A 164 5.69 -14.28 18.81
CA ALA A 164 4.25 -14.28 19.09
C ALA A 164 3.38 -14.61 17.86
N GLY A 165 3.94 -14.55 16.65
CA GLY A 165 3.27 -14.94 15.41
C GLY A 165 2.99 -13.79 14.43
N LEU A 166 3.58 -12.61 14.60
CA LEU A 166 3.51 -11.53 13.61
C LEU A 166 4.42 -11.87 12.42
N THR A 167 3.85 -11.94 11.21
CA THR A 167 4.55 -12.50 10.05
C THR A 167 5.20 -11.45 9.16
N ARG A 168 4.51 -10.34 8.90
CA ARG A 168 4.95 -9.32 7.92
C ARG A 168 4.80 -7.90 8.44
N VAL A 169 5.76 -7.05 8.08
CA VAL A 169 5.76 -5.63 8.37
C VAL A 169 5.74 -4.82 7.07
N HIS A 170 4.75 -3.94 6.96
CA HIS A 170 4.55 -3.02 5.86
C HIS A 170 5.08 -1.63 6.24
N VAL A 171 6.12 -1.15 5.55
CA VAL A 171 6.81 0.10 5.86
C VAL A 171 6.68 1.07 4.69
N GLY A 172 6.13 2.25 4.95
CA GLY A 172 6.17 3.35 3.99
C GLY A 172 7.58 3.91 3.90
N LEU A 173 8.35 3.48 2.89
CA LEU A 173 9.65 4.05 2.56
C LEU A 173 9.44 5.39 1.85
N GLU A 174 8.49 5.41 0.92
CA GLU A 174 8.15 6.47 -0.05
C GLU A 174 9.31 6.81 -0.99
N SER A 175 10.47 7.18 -0.45
CA SER A 175 11.71 7.50 -1.14
C SER A 175 12.92 7.02 -0.33
N GLY A 176 14.01 6.69 -1.01
CA GLY A 176 15.33 6.53 -0.37
C GLY A 176 16.27 7.71 -0.58
N ALA A 177 15.80 8.82 -1.13
CA ALA A 177 16.58 10.05 -1.32
C ALA A 177 16.29 11.03 -0.18
N ASP A 178 17.33 11.43 0.57
CA ASP A 178 17.17 12.30 1.74
C ASP A 178 16.56 13.66 1.39
N ALA A 179 16.91 14.25 0.24
CA ALA A 179 16.29 15.50 -0.22
C ALA A 179 14.77 15.39 -0.42
N VAL A 180 14.30 14.24 -0.92
CA VAL A 180 12.85 13.97 -1.07
C VAL A 180 12.22 13.70 0.29
N LEU A 181 12.87 12.92 1.15
CA LEU A 181 12.40 12.60 2.50
C LEU A 181 12.27 13.86 3.38
N GLU A 182 13.19 14.81 3.24
CA GLU A 182 13.16 16.12 3.89
C GLU A 182 12.03 16.98 3.33
N ARG A 183 11.91 17.11 2.00
CA ARG A 183 10.84 17.86 1.33
C ARG A 183 9.45 17.43 1.77
N ILE A 184 9.24 16.12 1.94
CA ILE A 184 7.95 15.57 2.37
C ILE A 184 7.81 15.49 3.88
N ASP A 185 8.79 15.95 4.67
CA ASP A 185 8.80 15.85 6.13
C ASP A 185 8.48 14.42 6.61
N LYS A 186 9.22 13.41 6.12
CA LYS A 186 8.96 11.98 6.40
C LYS A 186 9.32 11.58 7.83
N GLY A 187 10.32 12.25 8.41
CA GLY A 187 10.83 11.99 9.76
C GLY A 187 11.75 10.78 9.86
N CYS A 188 12.44 10.44 8.78
CA CYS A 188 13.56 9.51 8.76
C CYS A 188 14.53 9.80 7.61
N THR A 189 15.78 9.36 7.75
CA THR A 189 16.78 9.37 6.67
C THR A 189 16.85 8.01 5.96
N ALA A 190 17.52 7.97 4.81
CA ALA A 190 17.85 6.75 4.08
C ALA A 190 18.61 5.74 4.95
N GLU A 191 19.61 6.20 5.72
CA GLU A 191 20.37 5.34 6.64
C GLU A 191 19.49 4.71 7.72
N GLN A 192 18.57 5.49 8.30
CA GLN A 192 17.63 4.97 9.28
C GLN A 192 16.67 3.95 8.66
N ALA A 193 16.25 4.15 7.41
CA ALA A 193 15.43 3.19 6.68
C ALA A 193 16.16 1.87 6.39
N ILE A 194 17.44 1.94 5.97
CA ILE A 194 18.29 0.77 5.76
C ILE A 194 18.49 0.00 7.07
N ALA A 195 18.88 0.68 8.15
CA ALA A 195 19.08 0.07 9.46
C ALA A 195 17.79 -0.57 9.99
N ALA A 196 16.65 0.10 9.85
CA ALA A 196 15.35 -0.44 10.19
C ALA A 196 15.00 -1.69 9.38
N GLY A 197 15.21 -1.64 8.06
CA GLY A 197 14.89 -2.73 7.14
C GLY A 197 15.71 -3.97 7.42
N ARG A 198 17.04 -3.83 7.49
CA ARG A 198 17.97 -4.94 7.80
C ARG A 198 17.63 -5.62 9.12
N LYS A 199 17.42 -4.82 10.17
CA LYS A 199 17.05 -5.34 11.50
C LYS A 199 15.69 -6.04 11.51
N THR A 200 14.74 -5.59 10.70
CA THR A 200 13.42 -6.22 10.57
C THR A 200 13.53 -7.59 9.87
N LEU A 201 14.35 -7.68 8.82
CA LEU A 201 14.64 -8.95 8.14
C LEU A 201 15.41 -9.92 9.05
N GLU A 202 16.41 -9.42 9.80
CA GLU A 202 17.18 -10.20 10.77
C GLU A 202 16.31 -10.78 11.90
N ALA A 203 15.29 -10.03 12.33
CA ALA A 203 14.30 -10.52 13.29
C ALA A 203 13.38 -11.63 12.74
N GLY A 204 13.46 -11.94 11.44
CA GLY A 204 12.73 -13.02 10.79
C GLY A 204 11.38 -12.62 10.18
N PHE A 205 11.11 -11.32 10.04
CA PHE A 205 9.89 -10.83 9.38
C PHE A 205 10.00 -10.88 7.87
N GLU A 206 8.86 -11.04 7.20
CA GLU A 206 8.74 -10.54 5.83
C GLU A 206 8.66 -9.01 5.88
N LEU A 207 9.42 -8.33 5.03
CA LEU A 207 9.43 -6.88 4.95
C LEU A 207 8.85 -6.43 3.61
N CYS A 208 7.97 -5.44 3.65
CA CYS A 208 7.38 -4.82 2.48
C CYS A 208 7.60 -3.31 2.52
N PHE A 209 8.38 -2.77 1.59
CA PHE A 209 8.49 -1.33 1.37
C PHE A 209 7.44 -0.83 0.39
N TYR A 210 6.79 0.29 0.72
CA TYR A 210 6.07 1.10 -0.27
C TYR A 210 6.99 2.18 -0.80
N VAL A 211 7.11 2.26 -2.12
CA VAL A 211 7.83 3.30 -2.86
C VAL A 211 6.81 4.11 -3.63
N MET A 212 6.97 5.43 -3.66
CA MET A 212 6.04 6.36 -4.30
C MET A 212 6.68 7.06 -5.51
N PRO A 213 6.70 6.43 -6.70
CA PRO A 213 7.17 7.09 -7.91
C PRO A 213 6.49 8.45 -8.14
N GLY A 214 7.25 9.45 -8.57
CA GLY A 214 6.84 10.83 -8.77
C GLY A 214 6.88 11.71 -7.52
N LEU A 215 7.24 11.16 -6.35
CA LEU A 215 7.20 11.93 -5.09
C LEU A 215 8.32 12.96 -4.98
N GLY A 216 9.41 12.77 -5.72
CA GLY A 216 10.48 13.75 -5.82
C GLY A 216 10.03 15.05 -6.47
N GLY A 217 9.02 15.01 -7.34
CA GLY A 217 8.77 16.08 -8.29
C GLY A 217 9.84 16.10 -9.39
N ARG A 218 9.65 16.91 -10.43
CA ARG A 218 10.50 16.87 -11.63
C ARG A 218 11.98 17.12 -11.33
N ASP A 219 12.27 17.98 -10.37
CA ASP A 219 13.62 18.41 -10.00
C ASP A 219 14.41 17.37 -9.18
N LEU A 220 13.74 16.42 -8.50
CA LEU A 220 14.38 15.36 -7.72
C LEU A 220 14.09 13.93 -8.23
N ALA A 221 13.60 13.78 -9.46
CA ALA A 221 13.21 12.47 -10.00
C ALA A 221 14.41 11.49 -10.09
N GLU A 222 15.57 11.96 -10.57
CA GLU A 222 16.77 11.12 -10.66
C GLU A 222 17.29 10.73 -9.27
N ASP A 223 17.36 11.70 -8.35
CA ASP A 223 17.76 11.46 -6.96
C ASP A 223 16.82 10.46 -6.30
N HIS A 224 15.51 10.62 -6.51
CA HIS A 224 14.49 9.70 -6.00
C HIS A 224 14.74 8.27 -6.49
N ALA A 225 14.93 8.08 -7.80
CA ALA A 225 15.19 6.76 -8.39
C ALA A 225 16.47 6.12 -7.82
N ARG A 226 17.60 6.84 -7.84
CA ARG A 226 18.91 6.33 -7.38
C ARG A 226 18.95 6.08 -5.88
N GLY A 227 18.45 7.03 -5.08
CA GLY A 227 18.43 6.94 -3.62
C GLY A 227 17.53 5.80 -3.14
N THR A 228 16.34 5.67 -3.74
CA THR A 228 15.42 4.55 -3.44
C THR A 228 16.04 3.21 -3.82
N ALA A 229 16.65 3.11 -5.00
CA ALA A 229 17.34 1.88 -5.41
C ALA A 229 18.46 1.52 -4.43
N ARG A 230 19.25 2.50 -3.97
CA ARG A 230 20.28 2.26 -2.94
C ARG A 230 19.69 1.64 -1.67
N VAL A 231 18.66 2.26 -1.08
CA VAL A 231 18.03 1.76 0.15
C VAL A 231 17.50 0.33 -0.04
N VAL A 232 16.86 0.08 -1.18
CA VAL A 232 16.32 -1.25 -1.52
C VAL A 232 17.44 -2.29 -1.67
N ARG A 233 18.49 -2.01 -2.46
CA ARG A 233 19.65 -2.93 -2.62
C ARG A 233 20.28 -3.28 -1.30
N GLU A 234 20.56 -2.25 -0.49
CA GLU A 234 21.23 -2.39 0.80
C GLU A 234 20.39 -3.17 1.81
N THR A 235 19.08 -3.01 1.79
CA THR A 235 18.16 -3.76 2.65
C THR A 235 17.99 -5.20 2.15
N ALA A 236 17.82 -5.40 0.84
CA ALA A 236 17.63 -6.71 0.22
C ALA A 236 18.81 -7.66 0.47
N ALA A 237 20.03 -7.13 0.62
CA ALA A 237 21.20 -7.92 0.98
C ALA A 237 21.08 -8.66 2.33
N ALA A 238 20.18 -8.21 3.23
CA ALA A 238 19.90 -8.88 4.50
C ALA A 238 18.69 -9.84 4.43
N ALA A 239 18.03 -9.97 3.28
CA ALA A 239 16.88 -10.84 3.12
C ALA A 239 17.32 -12.31 2.98
N ALA A 240 16.61 -13.20 3.66
CA ALA A 240 16.81 -14.64 3.48
C ALA A 240 16.29 -15.09 2.10
N PRO A 241 16.92 -16.08 1.43
CA PRO A 241 16.48 -16.55 0.12
C PRO A 241 14.98 -16.92 0.05
N GLU A 242 14.47 -17.55 1.09
CA GLU A 242 13.07 -17.99 1.20
C GLU A 242 12.09 -16.88 1.60
N ARG A 243 12.59 -15.69 1.95
CA ARG A 243 11.79 -14.51 2.34
C ARG A 243 12.37 -13.25 1.69
N PRO A 244 12.10 -13.00 0.40
CA PRO A 244 12.62 -11.83 -0.28
C PRO A 244 12.03 -10.53 0.31
N LEU A 245 12.75 -9.42 0.13
CA LEU A 245 12.18 -8.09 0.33
C LEU A 245 11.06 -7.86 -0.68
N PHE A 246 9.91 -7.36 -0.23
CA PHE A 246 8.85 -6.89 -1.13
C PHE A 246 8.99 -5.39 -1.35
N VAL A 247 8.85 -4.94 -2.60
CA VAL A 247 8.77 -3.53 -2.99
C VAL A 247 7.45 -3.30 -3.74
N ARG A 248 6.60 -2.45 -3.17
CA ARG A 248 5.28 -2.11 -3.72
C ARG A 248 5.29 -0.69 -4.25
N LEU A 249 4.91 -0.54 -5.51
CA LEU A 249 4.76 0.78 -6.12
C LEU A 249 3.41 1.39 -5.71
N ARG A 250 3.45 2.67 -5.34
CA ARG A 250 2.29 3.50 -4.98
C ARG A 250 2.47 4.87 -5.63
N THR A 251 2.20 4.96 -6.93
CA THR A 251 2.43 6.19 -7.72
C THR A 251 1.83 7.43 -7.04
N THR A 252 2.61 8.51 -7.00
CA THR A 252 2.24 9.76 -6.33
C THR A 252 1.03 10.40 -6.99
N ALA A 253 0.07 10.76 -6.15
CA ALA A 253 -0.98 11.71 -6.46
C ALA A 253 -1.12 12.72 -5.33
N VAL A 254 -1.41 13.97 -5.69
CA VAL A 254 -1.46 15.08 -4.75
C VAL A 254 -2.88 15.26 -4.27
N SER A 255 -3.18 14.80 -3.05
CA SER A 255 -4.49 15.01 -2.43
C SER A 255 -4.69 16.48 -2.08
N ARG A 256 -5.89 17.01 -2.37
CA ARG A 256 -6.23 18.40 -2.09
C ARG A 256 -6.12 18.72 -0.60
N GLY A 257 -5.63 19.92 -0.28
CA GLY A 257 -5.51 20.41 1.10
C GLY A 257 -4.38 19.76 1.91
N THR A 258 -3.45 19.07 1.26
CA THR A 258 -2.22 18.60 1.90
C THR A 258 -1.10 19.63 1.74
N PRO A 259 -0.06 19.64 2.59
CA PRO A 259 1.08 20.53 2.39
C PRO A 259 1.78 20.37 1.02
N LEU A 260 1.74 19.18 0.43
CA LEU A 260 2.24 18.96 -0.93
C LEU A 260 1.36 19.65 -1.99
N ASP A 261 0.05 19.72 -1.76
CA ASP A 261 -0.89 20.49 -2.59
C ASP A 261 -0.59 21.99 -2.51
N ASP A 262 -0.35 22.53 -1.32
CA ASP A 262 0.05 23.93 -1.13
C ASP A 262 1.37 24.24 -1.84
N ALA A 263 2.35 23.32 -1.78
CA ALA A 263 3.61 23.45 -2.49
C ALA A 263 3.40 23.45 -4.02
N ARG A 264 2.54 22.57 -4.53
CA ARG A 264 2.18 22.49 -5.95
C ARG A 264 1.49 23.76 -6.44
N LEU A 265 0.47 24.24 -5.71
CA LEU A 265 -0.25 25.48 -6.04
C LEU A 265 0.65 26.71 -6.02
N ALA A 266 1.67 26.72 -5.16
CA ALA A 266 2.66 27.79 -5.09
C ALA A 266 3.86 27.61 -6.05
N GLY A 267 3.82 26.61 -6.95
CA GLY A 267 4.89 26.36 -7.92
C GLY A 267 6.21 25.83 -7.33
N ARG A 268 6.20 25.36 -6.07
CA ARG A 268 7.37 24.76 -5.38
C ARG A 268 7.46 23.24 -5.56
N PHE A 269 6.47 22.63 -6.19
CA PHE A 269 6.45 21.21 -6.50
C PHE A 269 5.78 20.98 -7.85
N GLU A 270 6.51 20.38 -8.79
CA GLU A 270 5.97 20.01 -10.10
C GLU A 270 5.80 18.49 -10.17
N LEU A 271 4.55 18.04 -10.22
CA LEU A 271 4.21 16.62 -10.29
C LEU A 271 4.53 16.06 -11.67
N LEU A 272 5.19 14.90 -11.72
CA LEU A 272 5.45 14.18 -12.95
C LEU A 272 4.15 13.68 -13.60
N ASP A 273 4.10 13.72 -14.92
CA ASP A 273 3.11 12.98 -15.69
C ASP A 273 3.38 11.46 -15.69
N ASP A 274 2.43 10.69 -16.24
CA ASP A 274 2.52 9.22 -16.26
C ASP A 274 3.70 8.69 -17.10
N VAL A 275 4.18 9.44 -18.11
CA VAL A 275 5.35 9.08 -18.93
C VAL A 275 6.64 9.34 -18.17
N GLU A 276 6.75 10.50 -17.53
CA GLU A 276 7.87 10.86 -16.66
C GLU A 276 8.02 9.86 -15.49
N ILE A 277 6.90 9.46 -14.87
CA ILE A 277 6.89 8.43 -13.82
C ILE A 277 7.36 7.07 -14.36
N ALA A 278 6.94 6.67 -15.56
CA ALA A 278 7.42 5.42 -16.16
C ALA A 278 8.94 5.44 -16.39
N ARG A 279 9.50 6.59 -16.82
CA ARG A 279 10.96 6.77 -16.94
C ARG A 279 11.66 6.69 -15.59
N GLU A 280 11.09 7.29 -14.55
CA GLU A 280 11.63 7.23 -13.19
C GLU A 280 11.63 5.81 -12.63
N ILE A 281 10.54 5.06 -12.81
CA ILE A 281 10.45 3.64 -12.43
C ILE A 281 11.49 2.82 -13.18
N ARG A 282 11.66 3.05 -14.48
CA ARG A 282 12.68 2.37 -15.30
C ARG A 282 14.09 2.63 -14.75
N ALA A 283 14.42 3.88 -14.46
CA ALA A 283 15.71 4.25 -13.86
C ALA A 283 15.91 3.63 -12.48
N PHE A 284 14.85 3.57 -11.66
CA PHE A 284 14.87 2.89 -10.37
C PHE A 284 15.17 1.40 -10.53
N LEU A 285 14.49 0.70 -11.44
CA LEU A 285 14.70 -0.73 -11.69
C LEU A 285 16.12 -1.03 -12.22
N GLU A 286 16.61 -0.24 -13.17
CA GLU A 286 18.01 -0.39 -13.64
C GLU A 286 19.01 -0.18 -12.51
N ALA A 287 18.77 0.82 -11.66
CA ALA A 287 19.62 1.08 -10.51
C ALA A 287 19.55 -0.03 -9.45
N LEU A 288 18.57 -0.94 -9.44
CA LEU A 288 18.55 -2.07 -8.49
C LEU A 288 19.70 -3.06 -8.72
N GLY A 289 20.29 -3.10 -9.93
CA GLY A 289 21.28 -4.11 -10.27
C GLY A 289 20.74 -5.52 -9.98
N ASP A 290 21.50 -6.32 -9.24
CA ASP A 290 21.19 -7.75 -9.02
C ASP A 290 20.50 -8.01 -7.67
N ALA A 291 19.98 -6.98 -7.01
CA ALA A 291 19.32 -7.13 -5.70
C ALA A 291 18.14 -8.11 -5.78
N ARG A 292 17.96 -8.98 -4.79
CA ARG A 292 16.84 -9.94 -4.80
C ARG A 292 15.61 -9.36 -4.12
N LEU A 293 14.51 -9.21 -4.86
CA LEU A 293 13.24 -8.72 -4.31
C LEU A 293 12.02 -9.21 -5.09
N GLN A 294 10.85 -9.05 -4.49
CA GLN A 294 9.57 -9.16 -5.19
C GLN A 294 9.02 -7.76 -5.46
N LEU A 295 8.91 -7.38 -6.74
CA LEU A 295 8.26 -6.15 -7.18
C LEU A 295 6.75 -6.41 -7.31
N VAL A 296 5.93 -5.45 -6.88
CA VAL A 296 4.46 -5.54 -6.98
C VAL A 296 3.86 -4.17 -7.35
N SER A 297 2.96 -4.16 -8.33
CA SER A 297 2.28 -2.96 -8.85
C SER A 297 0.75 -3.10 -8.74
N ASP A 298 0.24 -3.30 -7.52
CA ASP A 298 -1.17 -3.64 -7.26
C ASP A 298 -2.05 -2.45 -6.86
N HIS A 299 -1.66 -1.21 -7.17
CA HIS A 299 -2.46 -0.02 -6.85
C HIS A 299 -3.19 0.55 -8.07
N SER A 300 -4.40 1.07 -7.86
CA SER A 300 -5.16 1.79 -8.89
C SER A 300 -4.45 3.02 -9.45
N LEU A 301 -3.55 3.63 -8.65
CA LEU A 301 -2.75 4.78 -9.07
C LEU A 301 -1.62 4.39 -10.03
N ASN A 302 -1.17 3.14 -10.00
CA ASN A 302 -0.07 2.70 -10.85
C ASN A 302 -0.54 2.56 -12.30
N LEU A 303 0.26 3.11 -13.21
CA LEU A 303 -0.03 3.09 -14.64
C LEU A 303 0.00 1.66 -15.20
N LEU A 304 1.04 0.91 -14.85
CA LEU A 304 1.37 -0.41 -15.38
C LEU A 304 1.29 -1.45 -14.25
N PRO A 305 0.15 -2.15 -14.08
CA PRO A 305 0.04 -3.23 -13.10
C PRO A 305 0.89 -4.46 -13.44
N GLU A 306 1.33 -4.61 -14.69
CA GLU A 306 2.20 -5.71 -15.13
C GLU A 306 3.62 -5.64 -14.55
N LEU A 307 3.97 -4.54 -13.87
CA LEU A 307 5.21 -4.38 -13.12
C LEU A 307 5.18 -5.18 -11.81
N GLU A 308 5.01 -6.48 -11.93
CA GLU A 308 4.98 -7.45 -10.84
C GLU A 308 5.82 -8.67 -11.22
N GLY A 309 6.74 -9.07 -10.33
CA GLY A 309 7.68 -10.16 -10.62
C GLY A 309 8.82 -10.27 -9.62
N ALA A 310 9.55 -11.38 -9.70
CA ALA A 310 10.75 -11.63 -8.93
C ALA A 310 11.96 -10.99 -9.62
N TRP A 311 12.60 -10.00 -8.98
CA TRP A 311 13.81 -9.37 -9.50
C TRP A 311 15.06 -10.06 -8.91
N PRO A 312 16.10 -10.36 -9.72
CA PRO A 312 16.28 -10.01 -11.15
C PRO A 312 15.78 -11.07 -12.15
N ALA A 313 15.15 -12.16 -11.71
CA ALA A 313 14.72 -13.25 -12.61
C ALA A 313 13.76 -12.79 -13.73
N ASP A 314 12.91 -11.82 -13.44
CA ASP A 314 11.96 -11.19 -14.37
C ASP A 314 12.49 -9.89 -14.98
N ARG A 315 13.79 -9.58 -14.88
CA ARG A 315 14.36 -8.28 -15.27
C ARG A 315 13.96 -7.87 -16.69
N ASP A 316 14.23 -8.72 -17.67
CA ASP A 316 14.00 -8.39 -19.08
C ASP A 316 12.52 -8.21 -19.38
N ARG A 317 11.66 -9.01 -18.73
CA ARG A 317 10.20 -8.88 -18.85
C ARG A 317 9.71 -7.56 -18.28
N LEU A 318 10.14 -7.20 -17.06
CA LEU A 318 9.70 -5.98 -16.37
C LEU A 318 10.21 -4.71 -17.05
N LEU A 319 11.47 -4.71 -17.51
CA LEU A 319 11.99 -3.62 -18.33
C LEU A 319 11.31 -3.57 -19.70
N GLY A 320 11.01 -4.71 -20.31
CA GLY A 320 10.27 -4.81 -21.57
C GLY A 320 8.89 -4.15 -21.52
N VAL A 321 8.14 -4.28 -20.41
CA VAL A 321 6.85 -3.57 -20.21
C VAL A 321 7.04 -2.06 -20.24
N LEU A 322 8.09 -1.54 -19.58
CA LEU A 322 8.39 -0.10 -19.57
C LEU A 322 8.86 0.38 -20.94
N ASP A 323 9.72 -0.39 -21.59
CA ASP A 323 10.27 -0.07 -22.91
C ASP A 323 9.18 -0.10 -23.99
N GLU A 324 8.24 -1.04 -23.93
CA GLU A 324 7.06 -1.07 -24.79
C GLU A 324 6.23 0.21 -24.63
N PHE A 325 5.86 0.55 -23.39
CA PHE A 325 5.08 1.77 -23.13
C PHE A 325 5.82 3.04 -23.56
N LEU A 326 7.09 3.17 -23.18
CA LEU A 326 7.90 4.37 -23.48
C LEU A 326 8.22 4.50 -24.97
N GLY A 327 8.23 3.39 -25.71
CA GLY A 327 8.44 3.34 -27.16
C GLY A 327 7.21 3.64 -28.00
N LEU A 328 6.00 3.68 -27.42
CA LEU A 328 4.79 4.09 -28.14
C LEU A 328 4.90 5.55 -28.63
N PRO A 329 4.23 5.93 -29.73
CA PRO A 329 4.04 7.33 -30.12
C PRO A 329 3.46 8.21 -28.99
N ASP A 330 3.74 9.50 -29.02
CA ASP A 330 3.36 10.45 -27.95
C ASP A 330 1.85 10.48 -27.68
N ASP A 331 1.05 10.46 -28.75
CA ASP A 331 -0.40 10.38 -28.72
C ASP A 331 -0.90 9.05 -28.14
N GLU A 332 -0.27 7.92 -28.49
CA GLU A 332 -0.61 6.62 -27.92
C GLU A 332 -0.26 6.53 -26.43
N ARG A 333 0.87 7.08 -25.98
CA ARG A 333 1.22 7.13 -24.55
C ARG A 333 0.22 7.95 -23.76
N ALA A 334 -0.17 9.11 -24.30
CA ALA A 334 -1.14 9.99 -23.68
C ALA A 334 -2.54 9.35 -23.62
N ALA A 335 -2.98 8.73 -24.72
CA ALA A 335 -4.24 7.98 -24.77
C ALA A 335 -4.24 6.79 -23.81
N PHE A 336 -3.13 6.06 -23.68
CA PHE A 336 -3.00 4.98 -22.72
C PHE A 336 -3.13 5.48 -21.27
N ALA A 337 -2.40 6.54 -20.92
CA ALA A 337 -2.50 7.17 -19.60
C ALA A 337 -3.94 7.59 -19.29
N LEU A 338 -4.62 8.29 -20.21
CA LEU A 338 -6.02 8.68 -20.03
C LEU A 338 -6.94 7.45 -19.89
N GLY A 339 -6.81 6.46 -20.77
CA GLY A 339 -7.61 5.23 -20.72
C GLY A 339 -7.46 4.46 -19.41
N ARG A 340 -6.25 4.44 -18.83
CA ARG A 340 -5.99 3.87 -17.51
C ARG A 340 -6.75 4.61 -16.40
N ARG A 341 -6.78 5.95 -16.45
CA ARG A 341 -7.47 6.80 -15.45
C ARG A 341 -8.99 6.73 -15.57
N LEU A 342 -9.51 6.45 -16.77
CA LEU A 342 -10.93 6.23 -17.04
C LEU A 342 -11.39 4.79 -16.73
N GLY A 343 -10.48 3.89 -16.37
CA GLY A 343 -10.79 2.47 -16.14
C GLY A 343 -11.10 1.69 -17.42
N LEU A 344 -10.76 2.24 -18.59
CA LEU A 344 -10.92 1.58 -19.89
C LEU A 344 -9.75 0.64 -20.21
N TYR A 345 -8.56 0.99 -19.73
CA TYR A 345 -7.36 0.16 -19.81
C TYR A 345 -6.91 -0.31 -18.42
N TRP A 346 -6.47 -1.55 -18.36
CA TRP A 346 -5.84 -2.17 -17.20
C TRP A 346 -4.42 -2.61 -17.54
N THR A 347 -4.21 -3.22 -18.71
CA THR A 347 -2.90 -3.65 -19.22
C THR A 347 -2.56 -2.96 -20.53
N LEU A 348 -1.28 -2.93 -20.91
CA LEU A 348 -0.82 -2.43 -22.21
C LEU A 348 -1.54 -3.12 -23.39
N ALA A 349 -1.85 -4.41 -23.25
CA ALA A 349 -2.56 -5.17 -24.28
C ALA A 349 -3.98 -4.64 -24.56
N ASP A 350 -4.61 -3.97 -23.58
CA ASP A 350 -5.97 -3.43 -23.75
C ASP A 350 -6.07 -2.36 -24.84
N ARG A 351 -4.95 -1.73 -25.23
CA ARG A 351 -4.91 -0.78 -26.36
C ARG A 351 -5.23 -1.43 -27.70
N HIS A 352 -5.07 -2.75 -27.80
CA HIS A 352 -5.42 -3.52 -28.99
C HIS A 352 -6.90 -3.92 -29.03
N ASP A 353 -7.63 -3.81 -27.92
CA ASP A 353 -9.07 -3.98 -27.92
C ASP A 353 -9.73 -2.78 -28.62
N ARG A 354 -10.32 -3.04 -29.79
CA ARG A 354 -10.94 -2.01 -30.62
C ARG A 354 -12.03 -1.23 -29.89
N ARG A 355 -12.84 -1.87 -29.02
CA ARG A 355 -13.94 -1.18 -28.33
C ARG A 355 -13.38 -0.22 -27.27
N ARG A 356 -12.41 -0.68 -26.47
CA ARG A 356 -11.77 0.15 -25.45
C ARG A 356 -11.01 1.31 -26.10
N ARG A 357 -10.28 1.05 -27.19
CA ARG A 357 -9.58 2.08 -27.96
C ARG A 357 -10.50 3.16 -28.50
N LEU A 358 -11.58 2.77 -29.18
CA LEU A 358 -12.56 3.73 -29.70
C LEU A 358 -13.25 4.54 -28.58
N ALA A 359 -13.44 3.96 -27.38
CA ALA A 359 -13.99 4.69 -26.24
C ALA A 359 -13.03 5.78 -25.72
N VAL A 360 -11.73 5.50 -25.66
CA VAL A 360 -10.70 6.49 -25.30
C VAL A 360 -10.61 7.57 -26.37
N GLU A 361 -10.49 7.19 -27.64
CA GLU A 361 -10.41 8.12 -28.78
C GLU A 361 -11.66 9.00 -28.86
N GLY A 362 -12.85 8.43 -28.67
CA GLY A 362 -14.10 9.19 -28.64
C GLY A 362 -14.17 10.18 -27.47
N THR A 363 -13.56 9.84 -26.33
CA THR A 363 -13.43 10.78 -25.21
C THR A 363 -12.50 11.94 -25.57
N ILE A 364 -11.35 11.66 -26.20
CA ILE A 364 -10.40 12.69 -26.65
C ILE A 364 -11.06 13.62 -27.69
N ALA A 365 -11.71 13.05 -28.71
CA ALA A 365 -12.41 13.80 -29.75
C ALA A 365 -13.56 14.65 -29.18
N GLY A 366 -14.29 14.13 -28.18
CA GLY A 366 -15.33 14.86 -27.47
C GLY A 366 -14.84 16.11 -26.73
N HIS A 367 -13.53 16.24 -26.54
CA HIS A 367 -12.87 17.39 -25.92
C HIS A 367 -12.02 18.23 -26.91
N GLY A 368 -12.25 18.08 -28.22
CA GLY A 368 -11.62 18.91 -29.26
C GLY A 368 -10.22 18.48 -29.67
N ASP A 369 -9.92 17.18 -29.59
CA ASP A 369 -8.64 16.57 -29.98
C ASP A 369 -7.41 17.29 -29.38
N PRO A 370 -7.35 17.41 -28.04
CA PRO A 370 -6.24 18.05 -27.36
C PRO A 370 -4.91 17.35 -27.67
N GLY A 371 -3.81 18.12 -27.63
CA GLY A 371 -2.48 17.56 -27.85
C GLY A 371 -2.05 16.59 -26.74
N PRO A 372 -1.04 15.72 -26.99
CA PRO A 372 -0.58 14.72 -26.01
C PRO A 372 -0.24 15.29 -24.62
N ALA A 373 0.39 16.47 -24.57
CA ALA A 373 0.74 17.12 -23.31
C ALA A 373 -0.50 17.57 -22.50
N GLU A 374 -1.58 17.99 -23.16
CA GLU A 374 -2.85 18.33 -22.49
C GLU A 374 -3.52 17.08 -21.94
N ILE A 375 -3.54 16.00 -22.72
CA ILE A 375 -4.10 14.71 -22.30
C ILE A 375 -3.33 14.17 -21.07
N LEU A 376 -2.01 14.23 -21.07
CA LEU A 376 -1.19 13.80 -19.93
C LEU A 376 -1.44 14.64 -18.67
N ARG A 377 -1.62 15.96 -18.80
CA ARG A 377 -2.03 16.82 -17.69
C ARG A 377 -3.40 16.40 -17.14
N ALA A 378 -4.37 16.17 -18.01
CA ALA A 378 -5.70 15.70 -17.61
C ALA A 378 -5.63 14.33 -16.91
N ALA A 379 -4.81 13.40 -17.41
CA ALA A 379 -4.59 12.10 -16.77
C ALA A 379 -3.97 12.25 -15.36
N ALA A 380 -2.99 13.14 -15.19
CA ALA A 380 -2.40 13.43 -13.88
C ALA A 380 -3.41 14.05 -12.90
N GLU A 381 -4.31 14.92 -13.37
CA GLU A 381 -5.40 15.46 -12.57
C GLU A 381 -6.43 14.39 -12.16
N LEU A 382 -6.78 13.48 -13.07
CA LEU A 382 -7.66 12.35 -12.77
C LEU A 382 -7.01 11.41 -11.75
N ARG A 383 -5.70 11.15 -11.85
CA ARG A 383 -4.93 10.37 -10.87
C ARG A 383 -5.08 10.94 -9.46
N ALA A 384 -5.08 12.27 -9.31
CA ALA A 384 -5.28 12.94 -8.02
C ALA A 384 -6.69 12.76 -7.43
N ARG A 385 -7.71 12.45 -8.26
CA ARG A 385 -9.09 12.17 -7.80
C ARG A 385 -9.28 10.73 -7.31
N CYS A 386 -8.30 9.87 -7.54
CA CYS A 386 -8.32 8.47 -7.10
C CYS A 386 -7.74 8.26 -5.69
N VAL A 387 -7.36 9.33 -4.97
CA VAL A 387 -6.75 9.29 -3.64
C VAL A 387 -7.71 9.66 -2.54
#